data_AF-A0A7G2DY10-F1
#
_entry.id   AF-A0A7G2DY10-F1
#
_cell.length_a   1.000
_cell.length_b   1.000
_cell.length_c   1.000
_cell.angle_alpha   90.00
_cell.angle_beta   90.00
_cell.angle_gamma   90.00
#
_symmetry.space_group_name_H-M   'P 1'
#
loop_
_entity.id
_entity.type
_entity.pdbx_description
1 polymer ?
#
loop_
_entity_poly.entity_id
_entity_poly.type
_entity_poly.pdbx_seq_one_letter_code
_entity_poly.pdbx_strand_id
1 'polypeptide(L)'
;MIEGGGVSSLVGALKNEGVAEEAAGALALLVRQSLGAEAIGKEDSAVAGLMGMMRCGTPRGKENAVAALLELCRSGGAAVAEKVLRAPAIAGLLQTLLFTGTKRARRKAASLARVFQRRENAAMRSGVYGFVGNTNGNRDGGFTTDVSVPISISISVPVL
;
A
#
# COMPACT_ATOMS: atom_id res chain seq x y z
N MET A 1 -4.93 28.33 7.12
CA MET A 1 -3.64 27.60 7.19
C MET A 1 -3.81 26.42 8.14
N ILE A 2 -3.21 25.26 7.85
CA ILE A 2 -3.07 24.20 8.86
C ILE A 2 -1.77 24.51 9.58
N GLU A 3 -1.84 25.14 10.76
CA GLU A 3 -0.63 25.42 11.54
C GLU A 3 0.01 24.10 12.01
N GLY A 4 1.34 24.02 11.93
CA GLY A 4 2.07 22.77 12.22
C GLY A 4 1.81 22.21 13.63
N GLY A 5 1.44 23.07 14.59
CA GLY A 5 1.04 22.66 15.94
C GLY A 5 -0.19 21.75 15.97
N GLY A 6 -1.12 21.87 15.03
CA GLY A 6 -2.33 21.02 14.98
C GLY A 6 -2.01 19.56 14.67
N VAL A 7 -1.08 19.33 13.73
CA VAL A 7 -0.61 17.98 13.38
C VAL A 7 0.19 17.37 14.53
N SER A 8 1.15 18.13 15.09
CA SER A 8 1.95 17.65 16.22
C SER A 8 1.09 17.34 17.46
N SER A 9 0.04 18.13 17.71
CA SER A 9 -0.95 17.86 18.77
C SER A 9 -1.74 16.55 18.52
N LEU A 10 -2.18 16.30 17.28
CA LEU A 10 -2.84 15.03 16.93
C LEU A 10 -1.89 13.82 17.07
N VAL A 11 -0.63 13.97 16.70
CA VAL A 11 0.39 12.91 16.87
C VAL A 11 0.70 12.68 18.35
N GLY A 12 0.73 13.72 19.18
CA GLY A 12 0.78 13.60 20.64
C GLY A 12 -0.45 12.87 21.20
N ALA A 13 -1.65 13.17 20.69
CA ALA A 13 -2.90 12.53 21.10
C ALA A 13 -2.96 11.03 20.78
N LEU A 14 -2.19 10.52 19.79
CA LEU A 14 -2.06 9.07 19.55
C LEU A 14 -1.48 8.29 20.74
N LYS A 15 -0.84 8.97 21.70
CA LYS A 15 -0.33 8.35 22.94
C LYS A 15 -1.40 8.21 24.04
N ASN A 16 -2.54 8.89 23.91
CA ASN A 16 -3.62 8.90 24.88
C ASN A 16 -4.75 7.97 24.42
N GLU A 17 -4.86 6.78 25.00
CA GLU A 17 -5.78 5.72 24.53
C GLU A 17 -7.24 6.20 24.37
N GLY A 18 -7.71 7.09 25.24
CA GLY A 18 -9.07 7.65 25.20
C GLY A 18 -9.38 8.65 24.07
N VAL A 19 -8.38 9.09 23.29
CA VAL A 19 -8.56 9.98 22.12
C VAL A 19 -7.75 9.53 20.88
N ALA A 20 -7.00 8.44 20.99
CA ALA A 20 -6.10 7.98 19.94
C ALA A 20 -6.84 7.44 18.70
N GLU A 21 -8.05 6.91 18.84
CA GLU A 21 -8.89 6.47 17.71
C GLU A 21 -9.35 7.68 16.87
N GLU A 22 -9.86 8.72 17.53
CA GLU A 22 -10.28 9.99 16.94
C GLU A 22 -9.10 10.72 16.30
N ALA A 23 -7.96 10.78 16.99
CA ALA A 23 -6.73 11.38 16.45
C ALA A 23 -6.21 10.63 15.21
N ALA A 24 -6.23 9.29 15.22
CA ALA A 24 -5.89 8.49 14.03
C ALA A 24 -6.90 8.70 12.90
N GLY A 25 -8.18 8.88 13.20
CA GLY A 25 -9.22 9.22 12.23
C GLY A 25 -9.02 10.61 11.60
N ALA A 26 -8.74 11.62 12.42
CA ALA A 26 -8.44 12.98 11.98
C ALA A 26 -7.19 13.03 11.11
N LEU A 27 -6.10 12.37 11.53
CA LEU A 27 -4.89 12.22 10.70
C LEU A 27 -5.23 11.55 9.36
N ALA A 28 -5.96 10.43 9.36
CA ALA A 28 -6.38 9.73 8.14
C ALA A 28 -7.21 10.60 7.17
N LEU A 29 -7.95 11.60 7.67
CA LEU A 29 -8.64 12.60 6.85
C LEU A 29 -7.67 13.67 6.32
N LEU A 30 -6.77 14.18 7.16
CA LEU A 30 -5.78 15.19 6.78
C LEU A 30 -4.84 14.70 5.67
N VAL A 31 -4.41 13.43 5.68
CA VAL A 31 -3.53 12.89 4.62
C VAL A 31 -4.18 12.87 3.23
N ARG A 32 -5.51 12.94 3.16
CA ARG A 32 -6.22 12.99 1.87
C ARG A 32 -6.09 14.35 1.19
N GLN A 33 -5.61 15.36 1.91
CA GLN A 33 -5.27 16.68 1.37
C GLN A 33 -3.75 16.78 1.23
N SER A 34 -3.26 17.31 0.10
CA SER A 34 -1.82 17.42 -0.19
C SER A 34 -1.04 18.15 0.91
N LEU A 35 -1.61 19.26 1.41
CA LEU A 35 -1.03 20.05 2.51
C LEU A 35 -0.98 19.27 3.84
N GLY A 36 -2.01 18.47 4.14
CA GLY A 36 -2.03 17.63 5.33
C GLY A 36 -1.03 16.47 5.24
N ALA A 37 -0.91 15.84 4.07
CA ALA A 37 0.10 14.82 3.81
C ALA A 37 1.53 15.36 3.92
N GLU A 38 1.79 16.58 3.43
CA GLU A 38 3.09 17.24 3.56
C GLU A 38 3.41 17.60 5.02
N ALA A 39 2.45 18.18 5.75
CA ALA A 39 2.61 18.53 7.17
C ALA A 39 2.86 17.28 8.04
N ILE A 40 2.12 16.20 7.81
CA ILE A 40 2.32 14.92 8.52
C ILE A 40 3.64 14.25 8.09
N GLY A 41 4.07 14.42 6.83
CA GLY A 41 5.37 13.90 6.33
C GLY A 41 6.61 14.61 6.89
N LYS A 42 6.45 15.87 7.33
CA LYS A 42 7.48 16.64 8.05
C LYS A 42 7.59 16.25 9.53
N GLU A 43 6.53 15.73 10.12
CA GLU A 43 6.49 15.28 11.53
C GLU A 43 6.99 13.83 11.65
N ASP A 44 8.27 13.65 11.99
CA ASP A 44 8.90 12.32 12.11
C ASP A 44 8.20 11.42 13.14
N SER A 45 7.61 12.01 14.18
CA SER A 45 6.87 11.24 15.19
C SER A 45 5.54 10.70 14.69
N ALA A 46 4.99 11.19 13.57
CA ALA A 46 3.69 10.77 13.04
C ALA A 46 3.70 9.30 12.59
N VAL A 47 4.73 8.88 11.85
CA VAL A 47 4.88 7.49 11.38
C VAL A 47 5.02 6.54 12.57
N ALA A 48 5.79 6.93 13.59
CA ALA A 48 5.95 6.16 14.82
C ALA A 48 4.63 6.02 15.61
N GLY A 49 3.86 7.11 15.76
CA GLY A 49 2.56 7.09 16.41
C GLY A 49 1.53 6.21 15.68
N LEU A 50 1.46 6.30 14.35
CA LEU A 50 0.57 5.46 13.53
C LEU A 50 0.96 3.97 13.60
N MET A 51 2.26 3.64 13.64
CA MET A 51 2.71 2.26 13.89
C MET A 51 2.38 1.78 15.32
N GLY A 52 2.44 2.65 16.32
CA GLY A 52 1.96 2.38 17.68
C GLY A 52 0.48 1.99 17.69
N MET A 53 -0.35 2.74 16.97
CA MET A 53 -1.78 2.43 16.80
C MET A 53 -2.04 1.12 16.05
N MET A 54 -1.25 0.78 15.03
CA MET A 54 -1.33 -0.54 14.38
C MET A 54 -1.06 -1.70 15.36
N ARG A 55 -0.15 -1.49 16.34
CA ARG A 55 0.23 -2.47 17.35
C ARG A 55 -0.83 -2.60 18.46
N CYS A 56 -1.12 -1.51 19.17
CA CYS A 56 -1.90 -1.54 20.42
C CYS A 56 -3.32 -0.96 20.30
N GLY A 57 -3.65 -0.25 19.22
CA GLY A 57 -4.93 0.44 19.08
C GLY A 57 -6.14 -0.49 18.93
N THR A 58 -7.34 0.09 19.07
CA THR A 58 -8.62 -0.59 18.84
C THR A 58 -8.73 -1.13 17.39
N PRO A 59 -9.65 -2.08 17.09
CA PRO A 59 -9.86 -2.56 15.72
C PRO A 59 -10.14 -1.46 14.69
N ARG A 60 -10.78 -0.35 15.11
CA ARG A 60 -11.02 0.84 14.28
C ARG A 60 -9.78 1.73 14.20
N GLY A 61 -9.12 2.02 15.32
CA GLY A 61 -7.85 2.76 15.36
C GLY A 61 -6.78 2.13 14.47
N LYS A 62 -6.69 0.79 14.45
CA LYS A 62 -5.84 0.03 13.52
C LYS A 62 -6.24 0.25 12.05
N GLU A 63 -7.54 0.23 11.73
CA GLU A 63 -8.01 0.48 10.36
C GLU A 63 -7.71 1.93 9.89
N ASN A 64 -7.86 2.90 10.79
CA ASN A 64 -7.56 4.32 10.53
C ASN A 64 -6.05 4.54 10.36
N ALA A 65 -5.21 3.95 11.22
CA ALA A 65 -3.76 4.06 11.13
C ALA A 65 -3.20 3.51 9.80
N VAL A 66 -3.68 2.33 9.37
CA VAL A 66 -3.30 1.76 8.06
C VAL A 66 -3.79 2.64 6.91
N ALA A 67 -4.97 3.26 7.03
CA ALA A 67 -5.48 4.18 6.02
C ALA A 67 -4.63 5.45 5.90
N ALA A 68 -4.25 6.05 7.02
CA ALA A 68 -3.37 7.22 7.07
C ALA A 68 -2.01 6.90 6.43
N LEU A 69 -1.39 5.77 6.77
CA LEU A 69 -0.11 5.35 6.21
C LEU A 69 -0.20 5.04 4.70
N LEU A 70 -1.31 4.48 4.22
CA LEU A 70 -1.56 4.25 2.79
C LEU A 70 -1.65 5.56 2.02
N GLU A 71 -2.42 6.53 2.51
CA GLU A 71 -2.50 7.83 1.84
C GLU A 71 -1.21 8.66 2.02
N LEU A 72 -0.43 8.45 3.08
CA LEU A 72 0.90 9.09 3.23
C LEU A 72 1.85 8.64 2.13
N CYS A 73 1.84 7.35 1.81
CA CYS A 73 2.67 6.78 0.74
C CYS A 73 2.21 7.17 -0.68
N ARG A 74 1.01 7.72 -0.83
CA ARG A 74 0.42 8.18 -2.10
C ARG A 74 0.57 9.69 -2.27
N SER A 75 0.20 10.47 -1.26
CA SER A 75 0.11 11.93 -1.27
C SER A 75 1.36 12.62 -0.71
N GLY A 76 2.08 12.00 0.22
CA GLY A 76 3.29 12.56 0.86
C GLY A 76 4.58 12.45 0.03
N GLY A 77 4.49 11.95 -1.21
CA GLY A 77 5.65 11.82 -2.10
C GLY A 77 6.61 10.68 -1.74
N ALA A 78 7.75 10.62 -2.46
CA ALA A 78 8.70 9.52 -2.35
C ALA A 78 9.45 9.48 -1.01
N ALA A 79 9.86 10.63 -0.48
CA ALA A 79 10.63 10.72 0.77
C ALA A 79 9.83 10.20 1.98
N VAL A 80 8.54 10.57 2.09
CA VAL A 80 7.67 10.08 3.17
C VAL A 80 7.40 8.59 3.01
N ALA A 81 7.16 8.11 1.78
CA ALA A 81 7.01 6.69 1.50
C ALA A 81 8.27 5.88 1.86
N GLU A 82 9.48 6.42 1.61
CA GLU A 82 10.73 5.79 2.01
C GLU A 82 10.89 5.77 3.54
N LYS A 83 10.58 6.86 4.27
CA LYS A 83 10.58 6.85 5.75
C LYS A 83 9.74 5.71 6.31
N VAL A 84 8.53 5.50 5.76
CA VAL A 84 7.65 4.40 6.20
C VAL A 84 8.23 3.03 5.80
N LEU A 85 8.80 2.89 4.59
CA LEU A 85 9.41 1.63 4.12
C LEU A 85 10.67 1.24 4.91
N ARG A 86 11.46 2.23 5.34
CA ARG A 86 12.66 2.05 6.18
C ARG A 86 12.34 1.59 7.61
N ALA A 87 11.11 1.71 8.07
CA ALA A 87 10.71 1.30 9.41
C ALA A 87 10.50 -0.24 9.46
N PRO A 88 11.40 -1.04 10.05
CA PRO A 88 11.34 -2.51 9.94
C PRO A 88 10.08 -3.10 10.59
N ALA A 89 9.49 -2.39 11.56
CA ALA A 89 8.24 -2.79 12.20
C ALA A 89 7.02 -2.78 11.26
N ILE A 90 7.04 -2.00 10.16
CA ILE A 90 5.87 -1.83 9.29
C ILE A 90 5.45 -3.16 8.62
N ALA A 91 6.43 -3.97 8.20
CA ALA A 91 6.19 -5.24 7.51
C ALA A 91 5.57 -6.27 8.46
N GLY A 92 6.10 -6.39 9.68
CA GLY A 92 5.55 -7.27 10.71
C GLY A 92 4.13 -6.86 11.10
N LEU A 93 3.89 -5.56 11.36
CA LEU A 93 2.56 -5.06 11.70
C LEU A 93 1.55 -5.28 10.56
N LEU A 94 1.97 -5.11 9.29
CA LEU A 94 1.14 -5.43 8.13
C LEU A 94 0.79 -6.91 8.06
N GLN A 95 1.74 -7.82 8.27
CA GLN A 95 1.45 -9.26 8.35
C GLN A 95 0.47 -9.56 9.49
N THR A 96 0.70 -9.05 10.70
CA THR A 96 -0.22 -9.21 11.83
C THR A 96 -1.63 -8.75 11.48
N LEU A 97 -1.77 -7.60 10.81
CA LEU A 97 -3.06 -7.07 10.35
C LEU A 97 -3.70 -7.89 9.22
N LEU A 98 -2.92 -8.53 8.36
CA LEU A 98 -3.42 -9.45 7.33
C LEU A 98 -3.98 -10.74 7.91
N PHE A 99 -3.45 -11.24 9.03
CA PHE A 99 -3.97 -12.44 9.71
C PHE A 99 -5.08 -12.11 10.73
N THR A 100 -4.89 -11.11 11.59
CA THR A 100 -5.77 -10.81 12.75
C THR A 100 -6.70 -9.61 12.56
N GLY A 101 -6.44 -8.75 11.58
CA GLY A 101 -7.21 -7.52 11.36
C GLY A 101 -8.59 -7.76 10.74
N THR A 102 -9.47 -6.75 10.81
CA THR A 102 -10.83 -6.81 10.23
C THR A 102 -10.80 -6.95 8.69
N LYS A 103 -11.92 -7.37 8.07
CA LYS A 103 -12.05 -7.43 6.58
C LYS A 103 -11.68 -6.11 5.88
N ARG A 104 -11.85 -4.96 6.55
CA ARG A 104 -11.45 -3.65 6.02
C ARG A 104 -9.95 -3.39 6.23
N ALA A 105 -9.45 -3.61 7.45
CA ALA A 105 -8.03 -3.48 7.77
C ALA A 105 -7.15 -4.36 6.85
N ARG A 106 -7.53 -5.63 6.63
CA ARG A 106 -6.85 -6.55 5.69
C ARG A 106 -6.75 -6.01 4.27
N ARG A 107 -7.83 -5.43 3.74
CA ARG A 107 -7.85 -4.85 2.37
C ARG A 107 -6.96 -3.61 2.25
N LYS A 108 -6.91 -2.76 3.28
CA LYS A 108 -6.00 -1.60 3.32
C LYS A 108 -4.54 -2.04 3.50
N ALA A 109 -4.29 -3.02 4.37
CA ALA A 109 -2.95 -3.60 4.59
C ALA A 109 -2.38 -4.25 3.32
N ALA A 110 -3.18 -5.04 2.60
CA ALA A 110 -2.79 -5.62 1.30
C ALA A 110 -2.51 -4.53 0.25
N SER A 111 -3.25 -3.42 0.28
CA SER A 111 -3.02 -2.27 -0.61
C SER A 111 -1.70 -1.55 -0.28
N LEU A 112 -1.39 -1.35 1.01
CA LEU A 112 -0.13 -0.75 1.45
C LEU A 112 1.08 -1.65 1.11
N ALA A 113 0.97 -2.97 1.34
CA ALA A 113 2.01 -3.92 0.98
C ALA A 113 2.35 -3.88 -0.53
N ARG A 114 1.34 -3.75 -1.41
CA ARG A 114 1.57 -3.58 -2.87
C ARG A 114 2.28 -2.27 -3.21
N VAL A 115 2.01 -1.19 -2.47
CA VAL A 115 2.72 0.10 -2.65
C VAL A 115 4.19 -0.06 -2.27
N PHE A 116 4.48 -0.70 -1.13
CA PHE A 116 5.86 -1.00 -0.72
C PHE A 116 6.58 -1.89 -1.73
N GLN A 117 6.00 -3.02 -2.13
CA GLN A 117 6.60 -3.92 -3.11
C GLN A 117 6.86 -3.21 -4.45
N ARG A 118 5.98 -2.30 -4.90
CA ARG A 118 6.21 -1.49 -6.10
C ARG A 118 7.39 -0.52 -5.94
N ARG A 119 7.58 0.07 -4.75
CA ARG A 119 8.69 0.99 -4.44
C ARG A 119 10.01 0.25 -4.29
N GLU A 120 10.02 -0.88 -3.60
CA GLU A 120 11.16 -1.79 -3.47
C GLU A 120 11.62 -2.30 -4.84
N ASN A 121 10.69 -2.79 -5.68
CA ASN A 121 10.99 -3.17 -7.06
C ASN A 121 11.51 -2.00 -7.91
N ALA A 122 11.07 -0.76 -7.65
CA ALA A 122 11.61 0.42 -8.34
C ALA A 122 13.04 0.75 -7.89
N ALA A 123 13.34 0.62 -6.60
CA ALA A 123 14.69 0.78 -6.06
C ALA A 123 15.65 -0.30 -6.61
N MET A 124 15.22 -1.57 -6.64
CA MET A 124 16.00 -2.67 -7.22
C MET A 124 16.24 -2.48 -8.73
N ARG A 125 15.22 -2.03 -9.48
CA ARG A 125 15.36 -1.72 -10.91
C ARG A 125 16.29 -0.52 -11.18
N SER A 126 16.46 0.40 -10.23
CA SER A 126 17.43 1.49 -10.35
C SER A 126 18.89 1.04 -10.28
N GLY A 127 19.15 -0.20 -9.81
CA GLY A 127 20.49 -0.79 -9.76
C GLY A 127 20.88 -1.59 -11.01
N VAL A 128 19.97 -1.80 -11.97
CA VAL A 128 20.23 -2.62 -13.16
C VAL A 128 19.81 -1.89 -14.44
N TYR A 129 20.53 -0.79 -14.71
CA TYR A 129 20.70 -0.24 -16.06
C TYR A 129 22.11 -0.52 -16.58
N GLY A 130 22.68 -1.67 -16.19
CA GLY A 130 23.84 -2.27 -16.84
C GLY A 130 23.40 -2.89 -18.16
N PHE A 131 23.65 -2.16 -19.24
CA PHE A 131 23.46 -2.52 -20.65
C PHE A 131 23.75 -4.00 -20.98
N VAL A 132 22.76 -4.71 -21.54
CA VAL A 132 22.81 -5.29 -22.90
C VAL A 132 21.38 -5.36 -23.42
N GLY A 133 21.08 -4.50 -24.39
CA GLY A 133 20.13 -4.88 -25.44
C GLY A 133 20.96 -5.47 -26.58
N ASN A 134 20.60 -6.67 -27.05
CA ASN A 134 21.00 -7.07 -28.40
C ASN A 134 19.81 -7.64 -29.15
N THR A 135 19.52 -7.01 -30.29
CA THR A 135 18.53 -7.45 -31.26
C THR A 135 19.05 -8.68 -32.00
N ASN A 136 18.25 -9.73 -32.09
CA ASN A 136 18.32 -10.67 -33.21
C ASN A 136 16.89 -10.86 -33.74
N GLY A 137 16.57 -10.15 -34.82
CA GLY A 137 15.33 -10.37 -35.54
C GLY A 137 15.47 -11.62 -36.40
N ASN A 138 14.66 -12.65 -36.13
CA ASN A 138 14.36 -13.72 -37.08
C ASN A 138 13.10 -14.49 -36.63
N ARG A 139 11.91 -14.00 -37.00
CA ARG A 139 10.65 -14.77 -36.97
C ARG A 139 9.77 -14.36 -38.14
N ASP A 140 10.13 -14.87 -39.31
CA ASP A 140 9.25 -14.93 -40.46
C ASP A 140 8.13 -15.98 -40.25
N GLY A 141 6.95 -15.70 -40.81
CA GLY A 141 5.80 -16.62 -40.89
C GLY A 141 5.02 -16.80 -39.59
N GLY A 142 3.68 -16.69 -39.56
CA GLY A 142 2.73 -16.31 -40.61
C GLY A 142 1.35 -16.94 -40.34
N PHE A 143 0.26 -16.25 -40.71
CA PHE A 143 -1.13 -16.76 -40.77
C PHE A 143 -1.80 -17.16 -39.41
N THR A 144 -3.11 -17.04 -39.17
CA THR A 144 -4.28 -16.53 -39.91
C THR A 144 -5.18 -15.65 -39.01
N THR A 145 -6.16 -14.96 -39.62
CA THR A 145 -7.28 -14.28 -38.96
C THR A 145 -8.45 -15.21 -38.59
N ASP A 146 -9.05 -14.97 -37.42
CA ASP A 146 -10.48 -14.88 -37.03
C ASP A 146 -11.63 -15.70 -37.72
N VAL A 147 -12.78 -15.72 -37.01
CA VAL A 147 -14.18 -16.01 -37.43
C VAL A 147 -14.82 -17.40 -37.13
N SER A 148 -15.82 -17.34 -36.22
CA SER A 148 -17.07 -18.12 -36.06
C SER A 148 -17.15 -19.64 -35.71
N VAL A 149 -17.99 -19.87 -34.68
CA VAL A 149 -18.82 -21.05 -34.31
C VAL A 149 -19.85 -21.42 -35.43
N PRO A 150 -20.62 -22.55 -35.38
CA PRO A 150 -20.89 -23.50 -34.27
C PRO A 150 -20.94 -25.03 -34.57
N ILE A 151 -21.03 -25.82 -33.47
CA ILE A 151 -21.79 -27.08 -33.23
C ILE A 151 -21.90 -28.12 -34.38
N SER A 152 -21.44 -29.36 -34.10
CA SER A 152 -22.21 -30.60 -34.36
C SER A 152 -21.73 -31.76 -33.48
N ILE A 153 -22.68 -32.54 -32.95
CA ILE A 153 -22.47 -33.71 -32.08
C ILE A 153 -22.46 -34.97 -32.94
N SER A 154 -21.55 -35.91 -32.67
CA SER A 154 -21.71 -37.32 -33.05
C SER A 154 -21.13 -38.25 -31.99
N ILE A 155 -21.96 -39.19 -31.54
CA ILE A 155 -21.66 -40.23 -30.55
C ILE A 155 -21.13 -41.48 -31.28
N SER A 156 -20.17 -42.20 -30.69
CA SER A 156 -19.99 -43.64 -30.94
C SER A 156 -19.37 -44.33 -29.71
N VAL A 157 -19.81 -45.56 -29.44
CA VAL A 157 -19.55 -46.34 -28.21
C VAL A 157 -18.74 -47.63 -28.54
N PRO A 158 -18.84 -48.82 -27.87
CA PRO A 158 -17.70 -49.71 -27.54
C PRO A 158 -17.44 -50.83 -28.59
N VAL A 159 -16.51 -51.80 -28.44
CA VAL A 159 -15.82 -52.41 -27.27
C VAL A 159 -14.44 -52.96 -27.66
N LEU A 160 -13.48 -53.06 -26.72
CA LEU A 160 -12.72 -54.29 -26.36
C LEU A 160 -11.67 -54.05 -25.25
#